data_AF-A0A7L9J4J2-F1
#
_entry.id   AF-A0A7L9J4J2-F1
#
_cell.length_a   1.000
_cell.length_b   1.000
_cell.length_c   1.000
_cell.angle_alpha   90.00
_cell.angle_beta   90.00
_cell.angle_gamma   90.00
#
_symmetry.space_group_name_H-M   'P 1'
#
loop_
_entity.id
_entity.type
_entity.pdbx_description
1 polymer ?
#
loop_
_entity_poly.entity_id
_entity_poly.type
_entity_poly.pdbx_seq_one_letter_code
_entity_poly.pdbx_strand_id
1 'polypeptide(L)'
;MTTLRDRLTRVRDDDEGSVTVWIAAVAAGLLIAGALVVDVGAKVRTTTQTDIVANESARCATGAIDPRSRASSADMENAIRAAQTCLANSEATGTVTVTGPGEITVTASKSGEGPWTGREWTITRTAVARLNIGVETGE
;
A
#
# COMPACT_ATOMS: atom_id res chain seq x y z
N MET A 1 -42.66 -52.98 -22.63
CA MET A 1 -41.32 -52.58 -23.12
C MET A 1 -41.11 -51.05 -23.06
N THR A 2 -41.82 -50.32 -22.21
CA THR A 2 -41.81 -48.83 -22.14
C THR A 2 -40.89 -48.26 -21.06
N THR A 3 -40.37 -49.09 -20.14
CA THR A 3 -39.62 -48.67 -18.96
C THR A 3 -38.13 -48.37 -19.20
N LEU A 4 -37.56 -48.86 -20.32
CA LEU A 4 -36.14 -48.68 -20.64
C LEU A 4 -35.83 -47.31 -21.27
N ARG A 5 -36.74 -46.78 -22.09
CA ARG A 5 -36.57 -45.46 -22.72
C ARG A 5 -36.66 -44.31 -21.70
N ASP A 6 -37.57 -44.43 -20.73
CA ASP A 6 -37.77 -43.43 -19.68
C ASP A 6 -36.60 -43.34 -18.68
N ARG A 7 -35.85 -44.43 -18.50
CA ARG A 7 -34.63 -44.42 -17.69
C ARG A 7 -33.46 -43.74 -18.39
N LEU A 8 -33.33 -43.93 -19.71
CA LEU A 8 -32.22 -43.39 -20.48
C LEU A 8 -32.32 -41.87 -20.66
N THR A 9 -33.53 -41.32 -20.81
CA THR A 9 -33.73 -39.87 -20.88
C THR A 9 -33.40 -39.20 -19.54
N ARG A 10 -33.85 -39.78 -18.43
CA ARG A 10 -33.59 -39.23 -17.08
C ARG A 10 -32.10 -39.21 -16.72
N VAL A 11 -31.34 -40.25 -17.06
CA VAL A 11 -29.89 -40.29 -16.83
C VAL A 11 -29.16 -39.23 -17.66
N ARG A 12 -29.60 -39.01 -18.91
CA ARG A 12 -28.98 -38.03 -19.80
C ARG A 12 -29.22 -36.60 -19.33
N ASP A 13 -30.44 -36.28 -18.86
CA ASP A 13 -30.76 -34.98 -18.27
C ASP A 13 -30.02 -34.73 -16.94
N ASP A 14 -29.81 -35.75 -16.11
CA ASP A 14 -29.02 -35.66 -14.86
C ASP A 14 -27.54 -35.38 -15.13
N ASP A 15 -26.94 -36.04 -16.13
CA ASP A 15 -25.54 -35.84 -16.52
C ASP A 15 -25.28 -34.45 -17.11
N GLU A 16 -26.18 -33.94 -17.97
CA GLU A 16 -26.04 -32.62 -18.62
C GLU A 16 -26.18 -31.46 -17.59
N GLY A 17 -27.07 -31.63 -16.61
CA GLY A 17 -27.24 -30.70 -15.50
C GLY A 17 -26.06 -30.71 -14.52
N SER A 18 -25.54 -31.90 -14.19
CA SER A 18 -24.44 -32.07 -13.25
C SER A 18 -23.14 -31.42 -13.73
N VAL A 19 -22.78 -31.62 -15.00
CA VAL A 19 -21.58 -31.00 -15.60
C VAL A 19 -21.72 -29.48 -15.64
N THR A 20 -22.89 -28.96 -15.99
CA THR A 20 -23.14 -27.51 -16.06
C THR A 20 -23.04 -26.87 -14.67
N VAL A 21 -23.59 -27.50 -13.63
CA VAL A 21 -23.48 -27.03 -12.25
C VAL A 21 -22.04 -27.05 -11.77
N TRP A 22 -21.28 -28.11 -12.08
CA TRP A 22 -19.87 -28.20 -11.73
C TRP A 22 -19.04 -27.11 -12.42
N ILE A 23 -19.24 -26.90 -13.73
CA ILE A 23 -18.58 -25.84 -14.48
C ILE A 23 -18.94 -24.47 -13.89
N ALA A 24 -20.21 -24.22 -13.58
CA ALA A 24 -20.65 -22.97 -12.97
C ALA A 24 -19.99 -22.73 -11.61
N ALA A 25 -19.86 -23.76 -10.77
CA ALA A 25 -19.19 -23.68 -9.49
C ALA A 25 -17.69 -23.38 -9.64
N VAL A 26 -17.00 -24.05 -10.56
CA VAL A 26 -15.58 -23.81 -10.85
C VAL A 26 -15.37 -22.41 -11.42
N ALA A 27 -16.20 -22.00 -12.39
CA ALA A 27 -16.13 -20.66 -12.98
C ALA A 27 -16.36 -19.58 -11.91
N ALA A 28 -17.36 -19.74 -11.04
CA ALA A 28 -17.59 -18.84 -9.92
C ALA A 28 -16.37 -18.78 -8.97
N GLY A 29 -15.77 -19.93 -8.64
CA GLY A 29 -14.55 -20.00 -7.84
C GLY A 29 -13.37 -19.27 -8.48
N LEU A 30 -13.17 -19.43 -9.79
CA LEU A 30 -12.12 -18.73 -10.54
C LEU A 30 -12.35 -17.22 -10.61
N LEU A 31 -13.60 -16.77 -10.79
CA LEU A 31 -13.95 -15.35 -10.77
C LEU A 31 -13.68 -14.72 -9.40
N ILE A 32 -14.07 -15.40 -8.31
CA ILE A 32 -13.80 -14.95 -6.94
C ILE A 32 -12.28 -14.88 -6.67
N ALA A 33 -11.53 -15.90 -7.09
CA ALA A 33 -10.07 -15.91 -6.94
C ALA A 33 -9.42 -14.78 -7.75
N GLY A 34 -9.83 -14.57 -9.00
CA GLY A 34 -9.34 -13.49 -9.85
C GLY A 34 -9.61 -12.10 -9.25
N ALA A 35 -10.82 -11.89 -8.74
CA ALA A 35 -11.19 -10.67 -8.04
C ALA A 35 -10.29 -10.37 -6.84
N LEU A 36 -10.03 -11.39 -6.00
CA LEU A 36 -9.15 -11.26 -4.84
C LEU A 36 -7.73 -10.84 -5.25
N VAL A 37 -7.19 -11.44 -6.31
CA VAL A 37 -5.84 -11.12 -6.80
C VAL A 37 -5.73 -9.67 -7.27
N VAL A 38 -6.73 -9.17 -8.00
CA VAL A 38 -6.76 -7.78 -8.47
C VAL A 38 -6.79 -6.80 -7.30
N ASP A 39 -7.65 -7.05 -6.31
CA ASP A 39 -7.76 -6.19 -5.12
C ASP A 39 -6.49 -6.21 -4.27
N VAL A 40 -5.88 -7.39 -4.08
CA VAL A 40 -4.60 -7.52 -3.35
C VAL A 40 -3.49 -6.77 -4.10
N GLY A 41 -3.45 -6.87 -5.43
CA GLY A 41 -2.49 -6.14 -6.27
C GLY A 41 -2.62 -4.63 -6.13
N ALA A 42 -3.85 -4.10 -6.15
CA ALA A 42 -4.12 -2.68 -5.93
C ALA A 42 -3.62 -2.21 -4.54
N LYS A 43 -3.86 -3.01 -3.50
CA LYS A 43 -3.39 -2.71 -2.14
C LYS A 43 -1.86 -2.71 -2.03
N VAL A 44 -1.17 -3.66 -2.66
CA VAL A 44 0.30 -3.73 -2.67
C VAL A 44 0.91 -2.54 -3.40
N ARG A 45 0.32 -2.15 -4.54
CA ARG A 45 0.77 -0.97 -5.30
C ARG A 45 0.70 0.30 -4.45
N THR A 46 -0.43 0.53 -3.77
CA THR A 46 -0.56 1.73 -2.93
C THR A 46 0.33 1.68 -1.71
N THR A 47 0.53 0.50 -1.11
CA THR A 47 1.53 0.33 -0.04
C THR A 47 2.92 0.78 -0.51
N THR A 48 3.34 0.31 -1.69
CA THR A 48 4.63 0.66 -2.28
C THR A 48 4.73 2.15 -2.58
N GLN A 49 3.66 2.77 -3.09
CA GLN A 49 3.62 4.21 -3.32
C GLN A 49 3.76 5.00 -2.02
N THR A 50 3.04 4.62 -0.96
CA THR A 50 3.14 5.28 0.34
C THR A 50 4.54 5.16 0.94
N ASP A 51 5.21 4.01 0.76
CA ASP A 51 6.61 3.82 1.18
C ASP A 51 7.57 4.74 0.44
N ILE A 52 7.42 4.84 -0.88
CA ILE A 52 8.25 5.73 -1.71
C ILE A 52 8.09 7.17 -1.24
N VAL A 53 6.86 7.62 -1.00
CA VAL A 53 6.60 8.99 -0.54
C VAL A 53 7.21 9.26 0.83
N ALA A 54 7.05 8.34 1.78
CA ALA A 54 7.63 8.48 3.11
C ALA A 54 9.16 8.60 3.03
N ASN A 55 9.80 7.70 2.27
CA ASN A 55 11.25 7.69 2.08
C ASN A 55 11.76 8.92 1.34
N GLU A 56 11.06 9.37 0.30
CA GLU A 56 11.43 10.58 -0.45
C GLU A 56 11.31 11.83 0.41
N SER A 57 10.26 11.93 1.22
CA SER A 57 10.08 13.05 2.14
C SER A 57 11.19 13.06 3.21
N ALA A 58 11.59 11.90 3.71
CA ALA A 58 12.73 11.76 4.62
C ALA A 58 14.04 12.19 3.92
N ARG A 59 14.24 11.82 2.65
CA ARG A 59 15.39 12.26 1.85
C ARG A 59 15.41 13.78 1.66
N CYS A 60 14.26 14.39 1.37
CA CYS A 60 14.16 15.85 1.29
C CYS A 60 14.57 16.56 2.58
N ALA A 61 14.21 16.01 3.75
CA ALA A 61 14.71 16.52 5.03
C ALA A 61 16.23 16.46 5.13
N THR A 62 16.85 15.33 4.75
CA THR A 62 18.32 15.21 4.80
C THR A 62 19.03 16.14 3.81
N GLY A 63 18.43 16.39 2.64
CA GLY A 63 19.01 17.25 1.60
C GLY A 63 18.92 18.75 1.90
N ALA A 64 18.11 19.16 2.87
CA ALA A 64 17.93 20.55 3.26
C ALA A 64 19.00 21.06 4.23
N ILE A 65 19.81 20.17 4.81
CA ILE A 65 20.86 20.53 5.75
C ILE A 65 22.20 20.62 5.02
N ASP A 66 22.94 21.70 5.26
CA ASP A 66 24.32 21.80 4.80
C ASP A 66 25.21 20.85 5.63
N PRO A 67 25.81 19.81 5.02
CA PRO A 67 26.68 18.88 5.75
C PRO A 67 27.97 19.54 6.29
N ARG A 68 28.27 20.78 5.90
CA ARG A 68 29.43 21.54 6.36
C ARG A 68 29.11 22.46 7.55
N SER A 69 27.84 22.71 7.85
CA SER A 69 27.44 23.51 9.01
C SER A 69 27.24 22.63 10.24
N ARG A 70 27.46 23.20 11.44
CA ARG A 70 26.95 22.56 12.67
C ARG A 70 25.43 22.68 12.62
N ALA A 71 24.74 21.55 12.62
CA ALA A 71 23.28 21.53 12.59
C ALA A 71 22.72 22.34 13.77
N SER A 72 22.03 23.42 13.42
CA SER A 72 21.35 24.33 14.32
C SER A 72 19.86 24.02 14.40
N SER A 73 19.14 24.65 15.33
CA SER A 73 17.68 24.60 15.37
C SER A 73 17.05 25.12 14.06
N ALA A 74 17.66 26.12 13.42
CA ALA A 74 17.22 26.64 12.14
C ALA A 74 17.37 25.61 11.00
N ASP A 75 18.42 24.77 11.03
CA ASP A 75 18.61 23.69 10.07
C ASP A 75 17.55 22.60 10.24
N MET A 76 17.16 22.31 11.48
CA MET A 76 16.03 21.40 11.75
C MET A 76 14.71 21.96 11.23
N GLU A 77 14.41 23.23 11.44
CA GLU A 77 13.21 23.86 10.86
C GLU A 77 13.20 23.82 9.33
N ASN A 78 14.35 24.05 8.70
CA ASN A 78 14.50 23.95 7.25
C ASN A 78 14.30 22.52 6.74
N ALA A 79 14.84 21.52 7.45
CA ALA A 79 14.63 20.11 7.12
C ALA A 79 13.17 19.67 7.26
N ILE A 80 12.47 20.12 8.31
CA ILE A 80 11.04 19.87 8.47
C ILE A 80 10.26 20.49 7.32
N ARG A 81 10.53 21.77 6.99
CA ARG A 81 9.85 22.48 5.91
C ARG A 81 10.08 21.77 4.58
N ALA A 82 11.30 21.32 4.29
CA ALA A 82 11.62 20.59 3.07
C ALA A 82 10.87 19.25 2.97
N ALA A 83 10.84 18.46 4.05
CA ALA A 83 10.07 17.22 4.10
C ALA A 83 8.57 17.48 3.95
N GLN A 84 8.03 18.53 4.58
CA GLN A 84 6.63 18.94 4.43
C GLN A 84 6.31 19.35 3.00
N THR A 85 7.19 20.10 2.33
CA THR A 85 7.02 20.46 0.91
C THR A 85 7.02 19.23 0.02
N CYS A 86 7.93 18.28 0.23
CA CYS A 86 7.95 17.03 -0.55
C CYS A 86 6.70 16.18 -0.31
N LEU A 87 6.23 16.10 0.93
CA LEU A 87 4.98 15.41 1.26
C LEU A 87 3.76 16.11 0.64
N ALA A 88 3.71 17.45 0.69
CA ALA A 88 2.62 18.23 0.10
C ALA A 88 2.58 18.16 -1.43
N ASN A 89 3.73 17.97 -2.08
CA ASN A 89 3.82 17.75 -3.53
C ASN A 89 3.48 16.30 -3.94
N SER A 90 3.24 15.41 -2.98
CA SER A 90 2.89 14.02 -3.22
C SER A 90 1.37 13.79 -3.21
N GLU A 91 0.91 12.65 -3.72
CA GLU A 91 -0.50 12.22 -3.62
C GLU A 91 -0.86 11.60 -2.25
N ALA A 92 -0.02 11.75 -1.23
CA ALA A 92 -0.26 11.20 0.10
C ALA A 92 -0.46 12.32 1.13
N THR A 93 -1.25 12.03 2.16
CA THR A 93 -1.40 12.90 3.33
C THR A 93 -0.45 12.47 4.43
N GLY A 94 -0.18 13.31 5.42
CA GLY A 94 0.71 12.88 6.50
C GLY A 94 1.26 13.99 7.37
N THR A 95 2.22 13.63 8.21
CA THR A 95 2.85 14.53 9.17
C THR A 95 4.36 14.32 9.20
N VAL A 96 5.08 15.39 9.53
CA VAL A 96 6.53 15.37 9.75
C VAL A 96 6.76 15.83 11.19
N THR A 97 7.44 15.01 11.98
CA THR A 97 7.72 15.29 13.40
C THR A 97 9.18 15.07 13.73
N VAL A 98 9.71 15.83 14.69
CA VAL A 98 11.03 15.59 15.27
C VAL A 98 10.89 14.58 16.41
N THR A 99 11.59 13.46 16.32
CA THR A 99 11.51 12.36 17.31
C THR A 99 12.75 12.27 18.20
N GLY A 100 13.83 12.96 17.84
CA GLY A 100 15.05 13.00 18.64
C GLY A 100 16.06 14.02 18.10
N PRO A 101 17.24 14.12 18.73
CA PRO A 101 18.31 15.00 18.27
C PRO A 101 18.72 14.61 16.84
N GLY A 102 18.47 15.52 15.89
CA GLY A 102 18.72 15.24 14.48
C GLY A 102 17.86 14.12 13.88
N GLU A 103 16.78 13.67 14.54
CA GLU A 103 15.91 12.61 14.00
C GLU A 103 14.54 13.17 13.63
N ILE A 104 14.17 13.01 12.36
CA ILE A 104 12.89 13.45 11.81
C ILE A 104 12.13 12.22 11.31
N THR A 105 10.93 12.00 11.85
CA THR A 105 10.01 10.96 11.39
C THR A 105 8.97 11.57 10.45
N VAL A 106 8.84 11.00 9.26
CA VAL A 106 7.79 11.32 8.31
C VAL A 106 6.78 10.18 8.29
N THR A 107 5.51 10.50 8.48
CA THR A 107 4.39 9.56 8.39
C THR A 107 3.57 9.92 7.16
N ALA A 108 3.49 9.03 6.18
CA ALA A 108 2.66 9.20 4.99
C ALA A 108 1.47 8.22 5.03
N SER A 109 0.32 8.67 4.54
CA SER A 109 -0.93 7.91 4.48
C SER A 109 -1.59 8.07 3.12
N LYS A 110 -2.06 6.96 2.57
CA LYS A 110 -2.84 6.95 1.33
C LYS A 110 -4.01 5.98 1.47
N SER A 111 -5.19 6.43 1.07
CA SER A 111 -6.38 5.59 0.95
C SER A 111 -6.52 5.05 -0.47
N GLY A 112 -7.24 3.95 -0.58
CA GLY A 112 -7.63 3.39 -1.87
C GLY A 112 -8.84 2.49 -1.72
N GLU A 113 -9.38 2.08 -2.86
CA GLU A 113 -10.56 1.23 -2.96
C GLU A 113 -10.21 -0.02 -3.78
N GLY A 114 -10.73 -1.17 -3.38
CA GLY A 114 -10.62 -2.41 -4.15
C GLY A 114 -11.37 -2.29 -5.48
N PRO A 115 -10.72 -2.39 -6.65
CA PRO A 115 -11.39 -2.21 -7.95
C PRO A 115 -12.55 -3.17 -8.21
N TRP A 116 -12.54 -4.36 -7.58
CA TRP A 116 -13.62 -5.33 -7.75
C TRP A 116 -14.57 -5.38 -6.56
N THR A 117 -14.05 -5.28 -5.32
CA THR A 117 -14.90 -5.39 -4.11
C THR A 117 -15.47 -4.07 -3.61
N GLY A 118 -14.99 -2.92 -4.11
CA GLY A 118 -15.40 -1.59 -3.66
C GLY A 118 -15.02 -1.29 -2.20
N ARG A 119 -14.15 -2.11 -1.59
CA ARG A 119 -13.76 -1.96 -0.19
C ARG A 119 -12.69 -0.90 -0.04
N GLU A 120 -12.99 0.11 0.76
CA GLU A 120 -12.02 1.12 1.16
C GLU A 120 -10.98 0.56 2.14
N TRP A 121 -9.77 1.07 2.04
CA TRP A 121 -8.69 0.80 2.98
C TRP A 121 -7.75 2.01 3.05
N THR A 122 -7.04 2.14 4.17
CA THR A 122 -6.02 3.17 4.37
C THR A 122 -4.71 2.51 4.76
N ILE A 123 -3.62 2.94 4.13
CA ILE A 123 -2.26 2.50 4.43
C ILE A 123 -1.47 3.67 4.97
N THR A 124 -0.88 3.50 6.16
CA THR A 124 0.03 4.45 6.78
C THR A 124 1.42 3.83 6.87
N ARG A 125 2.46 4.58 6.48
CA ARG A 125 3.86 4.17 6.52
C ARG A 125 4.70 5.29 7.09
N THR A 126 5.78 4.91 7.77
CA THR A 126 6.71 5.84 8.40
C THR A 126 8.10 5.66 7.82
N ALA A 127 8.81 6.77 7.66
CA ALA A 127 10.22 6.81 7.30
C ALA A 127 10.95 7.76 8.24
N VAL A 128 12.20 7.45 8.55
CA VAL A 128 13.01 8.23 9.49
C VAL A 128 14.22 8.79 8.76
N ALA A 129 14.41 10.10 8.86
CA ALA A 129 15.61 10.81 8.46
C ALA A 129 16.49 11.05 9.70
N ARG A 130 17.74 10.62 9.62
CA ARG A 130 18.77 10.94 10.62
C ARG A 130 19.73 11.96 10.03
N LEU A 131 19.74 13.13 10.65
CA LEU A 131 20.64 14.23 10.38
C LEU A 131 21.92 13.95 11.16
N ASN A 132 23.05 13.87 10.47
CA ASN A 132 24.34 13.66 11.12
C ASN A 132 24.73 14.91 11.93
N ILE A 133 24.27 14.97 13.17
CA ILE A 133 24.79 15.90 14.18
C ILE A 133 26.19 15.41 14.58
N GLY A 134 27.21 16.21 14.32
CA GLY A 134 28.60 15.91 14.72
C GLY A 134 28.71 15.68 16.24
N VAL A 135 29.68 14.87 16.65
CA VAL A 135 29.92 14.54 18.07
C VAL A 135 30.25 15.81 18.86
N GLU A 136 29.43 16.15 19.85
CA GLU A 136 29.61 17.33 20.72
C GLU A 136 30.48 17.05 21.95
N THR A 137 30.71 15.79 22.33
CA THR A 137 31.49 15.43 23.52
C THR A 137 32.53 14.36 23.16
N GLY A 138 33.72 14.82 22.82
CA GLY A 138 34.95 14.07 23.05
C GLY A 138 35.52 14.55 24.38
N GLU A 139 35.65 13.66 25.35
CA GLU A 139 36.56 13.89 26.48
C GLU A 139 38.01 13.84 25.99
#